data_AF-A0A925DQE5-F1
#
_entry.id   AF-A0A925DQE5-F1
#
_cell.length_a   1.000
_cell.length_b   1.000
_cell.length_c   1.000
_cell.angle_alpha   90.00
_cell.angle_beta   90.00
_cell.angle_gamma   90.00
#
_symmetry.space_group_name_H-M   'P 1'
#
loop_
_entity.id
_entity.type
_entity.pdbx_description
1 polymer ?
#
loop_
_entity_poly.entity_id
_entity_poly.type
_entity_poly.pdbx_seq_one_letter_code
_entity_poly.pdbx_strand_id
1 'polypeptide(L)'
;MENLAYFILLALVAEILGTVGGFGSSLFFVPIAGLFLDFYSVLGITALFHVSSNISKIVFFRKGFDRKLVINVGIPAVLFVIVGAFLSKFCDKKILELSLAVFLIILSAVLLLF
;
A
#
# COMPACT_ATOMS: atom_id res chain seq x y z
N MET A 1 13.51 15.12 -7.39
CA MET A 1 14.17 14.26 -8.40
C MET A 1 15.46 13.64 -7.90
N GLU A 2 16.27 14.34 -7.09
CA GLU A 2 17.57 13.84 -6.59
C GLU A 2 17.49 12.51 -5.83
N ASN A 3 16.38 12.24 -5.10
CA ASN A 3 16.21 11.01 -4.33
C ASN A 3 15.33 9.94 -5.03
N LEU A 4 14.97 10.14 -6.30
CA LEU A 4 14.03 9.25 -6.99
C LEU A 4 14.57 7.81 -7.10
N ALA A 5 15.85 7.65 -7.40
CA ALA A 5 16.48 6.34 -7.49
C ALA A 5 16.40 5.58 -6.16
N TYR A 6 16.66 6.27 -5.03
CA TYR A 6 16.53 5.69 -3.69
C TYR A 6 15.10 5.31 -3.36
N PHE A 7 14.13 6.19 -3.67
CA PHE A 7 12.71 5.89 -3.45
C PHE A 7 12.27 4.63 -4.23
N ILE A 8 12.62 4.53 -5.51
CA ILE A 8 12.27 3.36 -6.34
C ILE A 8 12.94 2.09 -5.81
N LEU A 9 14.22 2.17 -5.43
CA LEU A 9 14.95 1.03 -4.87
C LEU A 9 14.29 0.54 -3.57
N LEU A 10 13.99 1.45 -2.65
CA LEU A 10 13.35 1.11 -1.37
C LEU A 10 11.92 0.61 -1.57
N ALA A 11 11.17 1.16 -2.52
CA ALA A 11 9.84 0.69 -2.88
C ALA A 11 9.88 -0.75 -3.43
N LEU A 12 10.88 -1.08 -4.25
CA LEU A 12 11.09 -2.43 -4.75
C LEU A 12 11.45 -3.41 -3.61
N VAL A 13 12.35 -2.99 -2.71
CA VAL A 13 12.70 -3.78 -1.52
C VAL A 13 11.48 -4.03 -0.64
N ALA A 14 10.64 -3.02 -0.42
CA ALA A 14 9.39 -3.14 0.34
C ALA A 14 8.43 -4.16 -0.30
N GLU A 15 8.33 -4.18 -1.63
CA GLU A 15 7.51 -5.16 -2.34
C GLU A 15 8.02 -6.58 -2.18
N ILE A 16 9.33 -6.79 -2.31
CA ILE A 16 9.97 -8.10 -2.19
C ILE A 16 9.80 -8.61 -0.76
N LEU A 17 10.20 -7.83 0.24
CA LEU A 17 10.09 -8.21 1.65
C LEU A 17 8.64 -8.44 2.08
N GLY A 18 7.73 -7.57 1.67
CA GLY A 18 6.31 -7.73 1.96
C GLY A 18 5.69 -8.97 1.32
N THR A 19 6.15 -9.34 0.12
CA THR A 19 5.69 -10.54 -0.58
C THR A 19 6.29 -11.81 0.03
N VAL A 20 7.59 -11.82 0.34
CA VAL A 20 8.27 -12.98 0.96
C VAL A 20 7.79 -13.19 2.40
N GLY A 21 7.61 -12.12 3.17
CA GLY A 21 7.15 -12.18 4.56
C GLY A 21 5.65 -12.51 4.71
N GLY A 22 4.84 -12.35 3.67
CA GLY A 22 3.41 -12.68 3.71
C GLY A 22 2.51 -11.68 4.46
N PHE A 23 3.09 -10.67 5.12
CA PHE A 23 2.34 -9.65 5.88
C PHE A 23 1.86 -8.46 5.03
N GLY A 24 2.28 -8.39 3.75
CA GLY A 24 1.92 -7.32 2.81
C GLY A 24 2.94 -6.19 2.75
N SER A 25 3.17 -5.64 1.56
CA SER A 25 4.22 -4.66 1.29
C SER A 25 3.99 -3.26 1.87
N SER A 26 2.75 -2.92 2.22
CA SER A 26 2.43 -1.62 2.80
C SER A 26 2.95 -1.38 4.20
N LEU A 27 3.24 -2.44 4.96
CA LEU A 27 3.94 -2.33 6.24
C LEU A 27 5.28 -1.60 6.10
N PHE A 28 6.01 -1.88 5.03
CA PHE A 28 7.29 -1.24 4.74
C PHE A 28 7.12 0.00 3.86
N PHE A 29 6.29 -0.11 2.81
CA PHE A 29 6.17 0.93 1.79
C PHE A 29 5.62 2.25 2.36
N VAL A 30 4.62 2.22 3.24
CA VAL A 30 3.99 3.44 3.77
C VAL A 30 4.96 4.28 4.61
N PRO A 31 5.68 3.71 5.61
CA PRO A 31 6.74 4.44 6.31
C PRO A 31 7.85 4.95 5.39
N ILE A 32 8.31 4.12 4.44
CA ILE A 32 9.35 4.52 3.48
C ILE A 32 8.88 5.70 2.64
N ALA A 33 7.67 5.64 2.07
CA ALA A 33 7.13 6.71 1.25
C ALA A 33 6.96 8.01 2.04
N GLY A 34 6.61 7.93 3.32
CA GLY A 34 6.54 9.08 4.23
C GLY A 34 7.88 9.79 4.45
N LEU A 35 9.02 9.16 4.16
CA LEU A 35 10.33 9.83 4.18
C LEU A 35 10.56 10.75 2.98
N PHE A 36 9.81 10.58 1.89
CA PHE A 36 10.03 11.29 0.62
C PHE A 36 8.84 12.17 0.19
N LEU A 37 7.63 11.87 0.66
CA LEU A 37 6.38 12.45 0.16
C LEU A 37 5.49 12.91 1.31
N ASP A 38 4.63 13.91 1.04
CA ASP A 38 3.60 14.30 1.99
C ASP A 38 2.52 13.22 2.13
N PHE A 39 1.77 13.24 3.23
CA PHE A 39 0.79 12.22 3.57
C PHE A 39 -0.23 11.90 2.45
N TYR A 40 -0.75 12.91 1.75
CA TYR A 40 -1.73 12.64 0.69
C TYR A 40 -1.06 11.98 -0.52
N SER A 41 0.15 12.41 -0.86
CA SER A 41 0.98 11.75 -1.87
C SER A 41 1.35 10.32 -1.47
N VAL A 42 1.64 10.05 -0.19
CA VAL A 42 1.88 8.70 0.34
C VAL A 42 0.65 7.81 0.15
N LEU A 43 -0.54 8.29 0.50
CA LEU A 43 -1.78 7.53 0.32
C LEU A 43 -2.05 7.23 -1.16
N GLY A 44 -1.88 8.24 -2.02
CA GLY A 44 -2.07 8.11 -3.46
C GLY A 44 -1.08 7.13 -4.12
N ILE A 45 0.21 7.26 -3.81
CA ILE A 45 1.23 6.37 -4.38
C ILE A 45 1.11 4.95 -3.82
N THR A 46 0.66 4.77 -2.57
CA THR A 46 0.39 3.44 -1.98
C THR A 46 -0.75 2.74 -2.72
N ALA A 47 -1.81 3.48 -3.07
CA ALA A 47 -2.90 2.95 -3.87
C ALA A 47 -2.41 2.49 -5.26
N LEU A 48 -1.62 3.33 -5.95
CA LEU A 48 -1.04 2.98 -7.25
C LEU A 48 -0.10 1.78 -7.14
N PHE A 49 0.76 1.76 -6.13
CA PHE A 49 1.72 0.69 -5.85
C PHE A 49 1.00 -0.66 -5.69
N HIS A 50 -0.10 -0.70 -4.94
CA HIS A 50 -0.90 -1.92 -4.79
C HIS A 50 -1.58 -2.36 -6.09
N VAL A 51 -2.17 -1.42 -6.83
CA VAL A 51 -2.80 -1.76 -8.13
C VAL A 51 -1.75 -2.33 -9.08
N SER A 52 -0.60 -1.67 -9.23
CA SER A 52 0.49 -2.12 -10.09
C SER A 52 1.09 -3.46 -9.62
N SER A 53 1.30 -3.65 -8.31
CA SER A 53 1.79 -4.90 -7.73
C SER A 53 0.82 -6.05 -8.00
N ASN A 54 -0.48 -5.85 -7.74
CA ASN A 54 -1.48 -6.89 -7.95
C ASN A 54 -1.64 -7.25 -9.43
N ILE A 55 -1.61 -6.25 -10.34
CA ILE A 55 -1.61 -6.51 -11.78
C ILE A 55 -0.38 -7.33 -12.18
N SER A 56 0.80 -6.97 -11.68
CA SER A 56 2.04 -7.71 -11.95
C SER A 56 1.94 -9.15 -11.46
N LYS A 57 1.44 -9.37 -10.23
CA LYS A 57 1.21 -10.72 -9.68
C LYS A 57 0.22 -11.53 -10.51
N ILE A 58 -0.90 -10.92 -10.94
CA ILE A 58 -1.85 -11.59 -11.84
C ILE A 58 -1.16 -12.00 -13.14
N VAL A 59 -0.31 -11.13 -13.69
CA VAL A 59 0.45 -11.39 -14.92
C VAL A 59 1.53 -12.46 -14.73
N PHE A 60 2.19 -12.55 -13.59
CA PHE A 60 3.21 -13.57 -13.32
C PHE A 60 2.62 -14.93 -12.91
N PHE A 61 1.50 -14.94 -12.18
CA PHE A 61 0.90 -16.13 -11.56
C PHE A 61 -0.43 -16.55 -12.22
N ARG A 62 -0.54 -16.39 -13.55
CA ARG A 62 -1.77 -16.61 -14.34
C ARG A 62 -2.42 -17.99 -14.20
N LYS A 63 -1.67 -19.03 -13.80
CA LYS A 63 -2.17 -20.41 -13.69
C LYS A 63 -3.09 -20.66 -12.48
N GLY A 64 -3.05 -19.81 -11.44
CA GLY A 64 -3.91 -19.90 -10.25
C GLY A 64 -5.01 -18.82 -10.19
N PHE A 65 -5.29 -18.17 -11.31
CA PHE A 65 -6.13 -16.98 -11.38
C PHE A 65 -7.62 -17.31 -11.43
N ASP A 66 -8.37 -16.92 -10.40
CA ASP A 66 -9.84 -16.99 -10.38
C ASP A 66 -10.45 -15.67 -10.90
N ARG A 67 -11.03 -15.73 -12.11
CA ARG A 67 -11.72 -14.59 -12.74
C ARG A 67 -12.89 -14.06 -11.91
N LYS A 68 -13.62 -14.95 -11.24
CA LYS A 68 -14.78 -14.57 -10.42
C LYS A 68 -14.32 -13.83 -9.18
N LEU A 69 -13.24 -14.27 -8.54
CA LEU A 69 -12.63 -13.56 -7.41
C LEU A 69 -12.17 -12.14 -7.82
N VAL A 70 -11.51 -12.01 -8.96
CA VAL A 70 -10.99 -10.71 -9.43
C VAL A 70 -12.11 -9.72 -9.74
N ILE A 71 -13.22 -10.19 -10.33
CA ILE A 71 -14.38 -9.34 -10.58
C ILE A 71 -15.07 -8.98 -9.26
N ASN A 72 -15.30 -9.95 -8.39
CA ASN A 72 -16.09 -9.75 -7.17
C ASN A 72 -15.33 -9.00 -6.07
N VAL A 73 -13.99 -9.06 -6.04
CA VAL A 73 -13.17 -8.40 -5.02
C VAL A 73 -12.37 -7.25 -5.62
N GLY A 74 -11.74 -7.48 -6.78
CA GLY A 74 -10.86 -6.49 -7.41
C GLY A 74 -11.61 -5.24 -7.87
N ILE A 75 -12.76 -5.37 -8.54
CA ILE A 75 -13.54 -4.20 -8.99
C ILE A 75 -14.03 -3.38 -7.79
N PRO A 76 -14.70 -3.97 -6.77
CA PRO A 76 -15.07 -3.21 -5.57
C PRO A 76 -13.88 -2.58 -4.88
N ALA A 77 -12.75 -3.28 -4.74
CA ALA A 77 -11.56 -2.74 -4.09
C ALA A 77 -11.04 -1.48 -4.81
N VAL A 78 -10.95 -1.49 -6.14
CA VAL A 78 -10.54 -0.30 -6.92
C VAL A 78 -11.54 0.84 -6.76
N LEU A 79 -12.84 0.55 -6.85
CA LEU A 79 -13.89 1.58 -6.70
C LEU A 79 -13.83 2.22 -5.30
N PHE A 80 -13.80 1.43 -4.24
CA PHE A 80 -13.77 1.93 -2.87
C PHE A 80 -12.46 2.64 -2.51
N VAL A 81 -11.32 2.23 -3.08
CA VAL A 81 -10.05 2.98 -2.95
C VAL A 81 -10.17 4.38 -3.55
N ILE A 82 -10.77 4.51 -4.74
CA ILE A 82 -10.97 5.83 -5.39
C ILE A 82 -11.91 6.69 -4.55
N VAL A 83 -13.01 6.11 -4.06
CA VAL A 83 -13.96 6.80 -3.18
C VAL A 83 -13.27 7.24 -1.88
N GLY A 84 -12.51 6.36 -1.24
CA GLY A 84 -11.76 6.67 -0.02
C GLY A 84 -10.73 7.79 -0.23
N ALA A 85 -9.98 7.77 -1.34
CA ALA A 85 -9.01 8.81 -1.69
C ALA A 85 -9.69 10.16 -2.00
N PHE A 86 -10.91 10.15 -2.54
CA PHE A 86 -11.70 11.35 -2.71
C PHE A 86 -12.20 11.88 -1.36
N LEU A 87 -12.75 11.00 -0.52
CA LEU A 87 -13.28 11.35 0.80
C LEU A 87 -12.21 11.85 1.77
N SER A 88 -10.96 11.36 1.65
CA SER A 88 -9.86 11.77 2.53
C SER A 88 -9.55 13.26 2.45
N LYS A 89 -9.97 13.95 1.40
CA LYS A 89 -9.84 15.42 1.25
C LYS A 89 -10.73 16.19 2.22
N PHE A 90 -11.81 15.58 2.71
CA PHE A 90 -12.75 16.18 3.65
C PHE A 90 -12.43 15.84 5.12
N CYS A 91 -11.41 15.03 5.36
CA CYS A 91 -10.97 14.66 6.69
C CYS A 91 -9.78 15.50 7.11
N ASP A 92 -9.66 15.75 8.42
CA ASP A 92 -8.50 16.42 8.99
C ASP A 92 -7.25 15.56 8.77
N LYS A 93 -6.24 16.15 8.10
CA LYS A 93 -4.96 15.50 7.79
C LYS A 93 -4.27 14.94 9.04
N LYS A 94 -4.29 15.68 10.15
CA LYS A 94 -3.63 15.29 11.40
C LYS A 94 -4.32 14.09 12.03
N ILE A 95 -5.65 14.01 11.95
CA ILE A 95 -6.41 12.85 12.42
C ILE A 95 -6.06 11.62 11.59
N LEU A 96 -5.99 11.76 10.25
CA LEU A 96 -5.62 10.66 9.36
C LEU A 96 -4.19 10.17 9.59
N GLU A 97 -3.23 11.09 9.70
CA GLU A 97 -1.83 10.79 10.00
C GLU A 97 -1.69 10.05 11.34
N LEU A 98 -2.32 10.57 12.40
CA LEU A 98 -2.27 9.96 13.72
C LEU A 98 -2.91 8.57 13.72
N SER A 99 -4.05 8.41 13.05
CA SER A 99 -4.73 7.11 12.95
C SER A 99 -3.85 6.08 12.24
N LEU A 100 -3.20 6.47 11.14
CA LEU A 100 -2.29 5.59 10.41
C LEU A 100 -1.05 5.24 11.26
N ALA A 101 -0.45 6.21 11.94
CA ALA A 101 0.71 5.99 12.79
C ALA A 101 0.40 5.03 13.95
N VAL A 102 -0.72 5.26 14.65
CA VAL A 102 -1.18 4.38 15.74
C VAL A 102 -1.44 2.96 15.21
N PHE A 103 -2.13 2.83 14.07
CA PHE A 103 -2.37 1.53 13.44
C PHE A 103 -1.06 0.79 13.12
N LEU A 104 -0.09 1.47 12.50
CA LEU A 104 1.19 0.85 12.14
C LEU A 104 2.01 0.45 13.37
N ILE A 105 2.04 1.28 14.42
CA ILE A 105 2.73 0.95 15.67
C ILE A 105 2.10 -0.28 16.33
N ILE A 106 0.76 -0.31 16.45
CA ILE A 106 0.05 -1.45 17.04
C ILE A 106 0.29 -2.71 16.21
N LEU A 107 0.13 -2.63 14.88
CA LEU A 107 0.35 -3.76 13.99
C LEU A 107 1.78 -4.30 14.11
N SER A 108 2.77 -3.41 14.13
CA SER A 108 4.17 -3.80 14.28
C SER A 108 4.46 -4.42 15.65
N ALA A 109 3.84 -3.93 16.73
CA ALA A 109 3.96 -4.52 18.06
C ALA A 109 3.34 -5.92 18.12
N VAL A 110 2.16 -6.10 17.51
CA VAL A 110 1.49 -7.40 17.40
C VAL A 110 2.38 -8.40 16.64
N LEU A 111 2.90 -8.01 15.48
CA LEU A 111 3.78 -8.86 14.66
C LEU A 111 5.15 -9.16 15.32
N LEU A 112 5.55 -8.39 16.33
CA LEU A 112 6.79 -8.64 17.07
C LEU A 112 6.58 -9.67 18.20
N LEU A 113 5.39 -9.67 18.80
CA LEU A 113 5.04 -10.54 19.93
C LEU A 113 4.55 -11.94 19.50
N PHE A 114 4.04 -12.07 18.27
CA PHE A 114 3.49 -13.31 17.71
C PHE A 114 4.22 -13.68 16.41
#